data_AF-A0A9X9S5N8-F1
#
_entry.id   AF-A0A9X9S5N8-F1
#
_cell.length_a   1.000
_cell.length_b   1.000
_cell.length_c   1.000
_cell.angle_alpha   90.00
_cell.angle_beta   90.00
_cell.angle_gamma   90.00
#
_symmetry.space_group_name_H-M   'P 1'
#
loop_
_entity.id
_entity.type
_entity.pdbx_description
1 polymer ?
#
loop_
_entity_poly.entity_id
_entity_poly.type
_entity_poly.pdbx_seq_one_letter_code
_entity_poly.pdbx_strand_id
1 'polypeptide(L)'
;MHKEELIRLHKIMAEIKDSFEEENSENDFSDYYALKIDPTQVHKSKMEHKHAIFILGQEIAEIMKENEHSAPNRVAARMREMARRTEKEIDYLS
;
A
#
# COMPACT_ATOMS: atom_id res chain seq x y z
N MET A 1 -16.28 -0.67 -17.02
CA MET A 1 -15.83 -2.00 -16.54
C MET A 1 -17.02 -2.93 -16.44
N HIS A 2 -16.87 -4.12 -17.00
CA HIS A 2 -17.79 -5.24 -16.87
C HIS A 2 -17.71 -5.85 -15.45
N LYS A 3 -18.77 -6.59 -15.04
CA LYS A 3 -18.85 -7.15 -13.68
C LYS A 3 -17.70 -8.13 -13.42
N GLU A 4 -17.40 -8.97 -14.39
CA GLU A 4 -16.33 -9.96 -14.28
C GLU A 4 -14.94 -9.33 -14.17
N GLU A 5 -14.73 -8.18 -14.80
CA GLU A 5 -13.47 -7.42 -14.67
C GLU A 5 -13.33 -6.87 -13.25
N LEU A 6 -14.42 -6.37 -12.66
CA LEU A 6 -14.43 -5.91 -11.26
C LEU A 6 -14.19 -7.07 -10.29
N ILE A 7 -14.80 -8.22 -10.50
CA ILE A 7 -14.57 -9.40 -9.65
C ILE A 7 -13.11 -9.87 -9.76
N ARG A 8 -12.56 -9.92 -10.99
CA ARG A 8 -11.15 -10.27 -11.21
C ARG A 8 -10.20 -9.28 -10.54
N LEU A 9 -10.46 -7.99 -10.70
CA LEU A 9 -9.66 -6.95 -10.04
C LEU A 9 -9.76 -7.07 -8.52
N HIS A 10 -10.96 -7.30 -7.98
CA HIS A 10 -11.16 -7.50 -6.55
C HIS A 10 -10.36 -8.69 -6.02
N LYS A 11 -10.31 -9.80 -6.77
CA LYS A 11 -9.50 -10.97 -6.42
C LYS A 11 -8.01 -10.63 -6.36
N ILE A 12 -7.48 -9.93 -7.37
CA ILE A 12 -6.07 -9.52 -7.40
C ILE A 12 -5.75 -8.60 -6.22
N MET A 13 -6.63 -7.63 -5.91
CA MET A 13 -6.44 -6.73 -4.78
C MET A 13 -6.44 -7.48 -3.44
N ALA A 14 -7.30 -8.50 -3.29
CA ALA A 14 -7.30 -9.36 -2.10
C ALA A 14 -6.02 -10.21 -1.98
N GLU A 15 -5.50 -10.74 -3.09
CA GLU A 15 -4.20 -11.47 -3.10
C GLU A 15 -3.03 -10.55 -2.71
N ILE A 16 -3.07 -9.27 -3.13
CA ILE A 16 -2.07 -8.27 -2.72
C ILE A 16 -2.19 -8.00 -1.22
N LYS A 17 -3.41 -7.79 -0.70
CA LYS A 17 -3.68 -7.65 0.74
C LYS A 17 -3.12 -8.83 1.53
N ASP A 18 -3.43 -10.06 1.12
CA ASP A 18 -2.93 -11.28 1.78
C ASP A 18 -1.39 -11.29 1.82
N SER A 19 -0.73 -10.87 0.74
CA SER A 19 0.73 -10.77 0.69
C SER A 19 1.29 -9.73 1.68
N PHE A 20 0.62 -8.58 1.85
CA PHE A 20 1.00 -7.58 2.85
C PHE A 20 0.81 -8.12 4.29
N GLU A 21 -0.30 -8.80 4.57
CA GLU A 21 -0.55 -9.41 5.89
C GLU A 21 0.44 -10.54 6.22
N GLU A 22 0.87 -11.31 5.20
CA GLU A 22 1.92 -12.32 5.35
C GLU A 22 3.29 -11.71 5.67
N GLU A 23 3.62 -10.56 5.06
CA GLU A 23 4.89 -9.86 5.31
C GLU A 23 4.91 -9.17 6.69
N ASN A 24 3.80 -8.53 7.07
CA ASN A 24 3.63 -7.91 8.37
C ASN A 24 2.17 -7.98 8.83
N SER A 25 1.92 -8.73 9.90
CA SER A 25 0.59 -8.89 10.48
C SER A 25 0.04 -7.63 11.15
N GLU A 26 0.85 -6.58 11.30
CA GLU A 26 0.43 -5.27 11.82
C GLU A 26 -0.18 -4.37 10.73
N ASN A 27 -0.11 -4.78 9.45
CA ASN A 27 -0.74 -4.04 8.36
C ASN A 27 -2.27 -4.01 8.54
N ASP A 28 -2.85 -2.82 8.51
CA ASP A 28 -4.27 -2.60 8.79
C ASP A 28 -5.12 -2.70 7.52
N PHE A 29 -6.05 -3.66 7.53
CA PHE A 29 -7.09 -3.84 6.51
C PHE A 29 -8.50 -3.90 7.13
N SER A 30 -8.66 -3.29 8.30
CA SER A 30 -9.89 -3.37 9.09
C SER A 30 -11.12 -2.78 8.38
N ASP A 31 -10.94 -1.73 7.56
CA ASP A 31 -12.04 -1.15 6.79
C ASP A 31 -12.52 -2.11 5.70
N TYR A 32 -11.59 -2.79 5.02
CA TYR A 32 -11.95 -3.84 4.07
C TYR A 32 -12.72 -4.99 4.75
N TYR A 33 -12.24 -5.47 5.91
CA TYR A 33 -12.94 -6.53 6.65
C TYR A 33 -14.33 -6.10 7.13
N ALA A 34 -14.51 -4.83 7.50
CA ALA A 34 -15.80 -4.28 7.94
C ALA A 34 -16.87 -4.35 6.84
N LEU A 35 -16.47 -4.33 5.56
CA LEU A 35 -17.40 -4.47 4.43
C LEU A 35 -18.05 -5.85 4.35
N LYS A 36 -17.42 -6.90 4.89
CA LYS A 36 -17.88 -8.30 4.79
C LYS A 36 -18.17 -8.73 3.35
N ILE A 37 -17.35 -8.23 2.42
CA ILE A 37 -17.40 -8.56 0.99
C ILE A 37 -16.15 -9.35 0.64
N ASP A 38 -16.32 -10.41 -0.14
CA ASP A 38 -15.23 -11.27 -0.59
C ASP A 38 -15.28 -11.46 -2.13
N PRO A 39 -14.15 -11.57 -2.84
CA PRO A 39 -14.12 -11.76 -4.29
C PRO A 39 -14.85 -13.03 -4.79
N THR A 40 -15.00 -14.06 -3.97
CA THR A 40 -15.78 -15.27 -4.32
C THR A 40 -17.29 -15.03 -4.34
N GLN A 41 -17.78 -13.94 -3.75
CA GLN A 41 -19.20 -13.58 -3.70
C GLN A 41 -19.68 -12.95 -5.02
N VAL A 42 -19.58 -13.69 -6.13
CA VAL A 42 -19.90 -13.21 -7.49
C VAL A 42 -21.32 -12.70 -7.70
N HIS A 43 -22.23 -13.00 -6.78
CA HIS A 43 -23.62 -12.54 -6.78
C HIS A 43 -23.76 -11.08 -6.31
N LYS A 44 -22.78 -10.55 -5.56
CA LYS A 44 -22.73 -9.16 -5.10
C LYS A 44 -22.76 -8.17 -6.27
N SER A 45 -23.23 -6.96 -6.00
CA SER A 45 -23.40 -5.93 -7.03
C SER A 45 -22.05 -5.42 -7.55
N LYS A 46 -22.07 -4.82 -8.75
CA LYS A 46 -20.88 -4.13 -9.29
C LYS A 46 -20.39 -3.04 -8.35
N MET A 47 -21.30 -2.33 -7.68
CA MET A 47 -20.97 -1.23 -6.78
C MET A 47 -20.30 -1.74 -5.51
N GLU A 48 -20.76 -2.87 -4.95
CA GLU A 48 -20.14 -3.52 -3.80
C GLU A 48 -18.69 -3.93 -4.11
N HIS A 49 -18.44 -4.64 -5.22
CA HIS A 49 -17.07 -4.99 -5.62
C HIS A 49 -16.20 -3.76 -5.89
N LYS A 50 -16.76 -2.73 -6.54
CA LYS A 50 -16.03 -1.49 -6.82
C LYS A 50 -15.66 -0.75 -5.52
N HIS A 51 -16.56 -0.74 -4.55
CA HIS A 51 -16.29 -0.13 -3.24
C HIS A 51 -15.18 -0.86 -2.50
N ALA A 52 -15.23 -2.20 -2.48
CA ALA A 52 -14.19 -3.03 -1.88
C ALA A 52 -12.80 -2.79 -2.51
N ILE A 53 -12.72 -2.68 -3.84
CA ILE A 53 -11.48 -2.34 -4.56
C ILE A 53 -10.94 -0.98 -4.11
N PHE A 54 -11.79 0.02 -3.91
CA PHE A 54 -11.33 1.35 -3.49
C PHE A 54 -10.82 1.37 -2.06
N ILE A 55 -11.47 0.65 -1.14
CA ILE A 55 -10.99 0.54 0.25
C ILE A 55 -9.65 -0.18 0.28
N LEU A 56 -9.52 -1.33 -0.38
CA LEU A 56 -8.24 -2.05 -0.50
C LEU A 56 -7.13 -1.16 -1.09
N GLY A 57 -7.45 -0.41 -2.15
CA GLY A 57 -6.48 0.50 -2.76
C GLY A 57 -6.03 1.63 -1.84
N GLN A 58 -6.92 2.13 -0.98
CA GLN A 58 -6.58 3.14 0.01
C GLN A 58 -5.68 2.56 1.11
N GLU A 59 -6.07 1.45 1.73
CA GLU A 59 -5.30 0.80 2.81
C GLU A 59 -3.90 0.38 2.34
N ILE A 60 -3.79 -0.21 1.13
CA ILE A 60 -2.49 -0.52 0.51
C ILE A 60 -1.63 0.75 0.36
N ALA A 61 -2.20 1.87 -0.11
CA ALA A 61 -1.46 3.10 -0.28
C ALA A 61 -0.99 3.70 1.07
N GLU A 62 -1.79 3.56 2.12
CA GLU A 62 -1.44 3.99 3.47
C GLU A 62 -0.29 3.15 4.04
N ILE A 63 -0.35 1.82 3.93
CA ILE A 63 0.73 0.91 4.33
C ILE A 63 2.04 1.22 3.59
N MET A 64 1.98 1.45 2.28
CA MET A 64 3.16 1.79 1.49
C MET A 64 3.78 3.12 1.95
N LYS A 65 2.95 4.12 2.26
CA LYS A 65 3.40 5.42 2.76
C LYS A 65 4.07 5.30 4.13
N GLU A 66 3.52 4.49 5.04
CA GLU A 66 4.12 4.28 6.36
C GLU A 66 5.48 3.59 6.27
N ASN A 67 5.60 2.59 5.39
CA ASN A 67 6.87 1.92 5.12
C ASN A 67 7.93 2.89 4.57
N GLU A 68 7.58 3.79 3.64
CA GLU A 68 8.49 4.83 3.13
C GLU A 68 8.99 5.76 4.25
N HIS A 69 8.13 6.07 5.21
CA HIS A 69 8.46 6.95 6.34
C HIS A 69 8.99 6.21 7.57
N SER A 70 9.31 4.92 7.48
CA SER A 70 9.82 4.15 8.62
C SER A 70 11.09 4.78 9.22
N ALA A 71 11.30 4.60 10.53
CA ALA A 71 12.45 5.22 11.22
C ALA A 71 13.81 4.92 10.55
N PRO A 72 14.10 3.69 10.10
CA PRO A 72 15.32 3.39 9.34
C PRO A 72 15.40 4.17 8.01
N ASN A 73 14.31 4.25 7.25
CA ASN A 73 14.28 5.00 5.98
C ASN A 73 14.51 6.49 6.18
N ARG A 74 13.95 7.08 7.24
CA ARG A 74 14.21 8.49 7.60
C ARG A 74 15.67 8.73 7.99
N VAL A 75 16.27 7.82 8.76
CA VAL A 75 17.71 7.91 9.11
C VAL A 75 18.57 7.80 7.85
N ALA A 76 18.29 6.82 6.98
CA ALA A 76 19.03 6.66 5.72
C ALA A 76 18.91 7.91 4.83
N ALA A 77 17.71 8.50 4.71
CA ALA A 77 17.51 9.75 3.97
C ALA A 77 18.30 10.92 4.57
N ARG A 78 18.35 11.04 5.90
CA ARG A 78 19.15 12.07 6.58
C ARG A 78 20.65 11.87 6.39
N MET A 79 21.14 10.63 6.46
CA MET A 79 22.55 10.31 6.19
C MET A 79 22.94 10.67 4.76
N ARG A 80 22.09 10.36 3.77
CA ARG A 80 22.30 10.77 2.37
C ARG A 80 22.39 12.29 2.20
N GLU A 81 21.51 13.04 2.85
CA GLU A 81 21.55 14.51 2.80
C GLU A 81 22.81 15.08 3.48
N MET A 82 23.24 14.51 4.60
CA MET A 82 24.50 14.92 5.25
C MET A 82 25.70 14.64 4.36
N ALA A 83 25.78 13.44 3.76
CA ALA A 83 26.85 13.11 2.82
C ALA A 83 26.93 14.10 1.65
N ARG A 84 25.78 14.43 1.04
CA ARG A 84 25.70 15.40 -0.06
C ARG A 84 26.13 16.81 0.33
N ARG A 85 25.89 17.22 1.58
CA ARG A 85 26.36 18.50 2.11
C ARG A 85 27.87 18.50 2.26
N THR A 86 28.42 17.45 2.85
CA THR A 86 29.87 17.29 3.01
C THR A 86 30.58 17.25 1.65
N GLU A 87 30.03 16.55 0.66
CA GLU A 87 30.57 16.57 -0.71
C GLU A 87 30.67 17.99 -1.28
N LYS A 88 29.61 18.79 -1.14
CA LYS A 88 29.61 20.18 -1.59
C LYS A 88 30.62 21.07 -0.85
N GLU A 89 30.81 20.83 0.44
CA GLU A 89 31.81 21.55 1.23
C GLU A 89 33.24 21.20 0.77
N ILE A 90 33.50 19.92 0.50
CA ILE A 90 34.78 19.48 -0.08
C ILE A 90 35.01 20.12 -1.44
N ASP A 91 34.01 20.09 -2.33
CA ASP A 91 34.11 20.70 -3.67
C ASP A 91 34.35 22.22 -3.60
N TYR A 92 33.76 22.92 -2.62
CA TYR A 92 33.96 24.37 -2.44
C TYR A 92 35.34 24.72 -1.90
N LEU A 93 35.95 23.83 -1.14
CA LEU A 93 37.27 24.00 -0.52
C LEU A 93 38.43 23.51 -1.40
N SER A 94 38.13 22.88 -2.54
CA SER A 94 39.08 22.35 -3.53
C SER A 94 39.33 23.36 -4.66
#